data_AF-A0A358SL90-F1
#
_entry.id   AF-A0A358SL90-F1
#
_cell.length_a   1.000
_cell.length_b   1.000
_cell.length_c   1.000
_cell.angle_alpha   90.00
_cell.angle_beta   90.00
_cell.angle_gamma   90.00
#
_symmetry.space_group_name_H-M   'P 1'
#
loop_
_entity.id
_entity.type
_entity.pdbx_description
1 polymer ?
#
loop_
_entity_poly.entity_id
_entity_poly.type
_entity_poly.pdbx_seq_one_letter_code
_entity_poly.pdbx_strand_id
1 'polypeptide(L)'
;MTTPHGGRLVGLLVDSDRAAKLKRRAAVWPSWNLTRRQLCDLELLACGGFSPLRSFLGRDDYLAVCESQRLANGTLWPIPVILDVP
;
A
#
# COMPACT_ATOMS: atom_id res chain seq x y z
N MET A 1 4.99 -24.07 -2.60
CA MET A 1 4.76 -22.61 -2.54
C MET A 1 4.24 -22.29 -1.14
N THR A 2 4.81 -21.30 -0.47
CA THR A 2 4.37 -20.86 0.86
C THR A 2 3.17 -19.93 0.75
N THR A 3 2.31 -19.94 1.78
CA THR A 3 1.14 -19.06 1.84
C THR A 3 1.59 -17.60 1.97
N PRO A 4 1.00 -16.65 1.20
CA PRO A 4 1.27 -15.22 1.37
C PRO A 4 0.98 -14.75 2.80
N HIS A 5 1.71 -13.73 3.25
CA HIS A 5 1.46 -13.11 4.55
C HIS A 5 0.04 -12.55 4.65
N GLY A 6 -0.64 -12.80 5.77
CA GLY A 6 -2.07 -12.52 5.93
C GLY A 6 -3.01 -13.46 5.16
N GLY A 7 -2.51 -14.59 4.64
CA GLY A 7 -3.30 -15.68 4.05
C GLY A 7 -3.68 -15.51 2.59
N ARG A 8 -3.58 -14.31 2.02
CA ARG A 8 -3.92 -14.03 0.62
C ARG A 8 -3.03 -12.93 0.05
N LEU A 9 -2.54 -13.17 -1.17
CA LEU A 9 -1.82 -12.15 -1.94
C LEU A 9 -2.79 -11.01 -2.31
N VAL A 10 -2.41 -9.78 -1.99
CA VAL A 10 -3.15 -8.56 -2.32
C VAL A 10 -2.47 -7.88 -3.50
N GLY A 11 -2.94 -8.15 -4.72
CA GLY A 11 -2.55 -7.38 -5.91
C GLY A 11 -3.48 -6.19 -6.14
N LEU A 12 -2.93 -5.01 -6.39
CA LEU A 12 -3.71 -3.77 -6.61
C LEU A 12 -3.79 -3.35 -8.09
N LEU A 13 -3.11 -4.08 -8.97
CA LEU A 13 -3.25 -3.89 -10.41
C LEU A 13 -4.65 -4.27 -10.88
N VAL A 14 -5.20 -3.44 -11.76
CA VAL A 14 -6.54 -3.61 -12.35
C VAL A 14 -6.42 -3.94 -13.84
N ASP A 15 -7.48 -4.50 -14.41
CA ASP A 15 -7.58 -4.72 -15.86
C ASP A 15 -7.51 -3.40 -16.67
N SER A 16 -7.29 -3.54 -17.98
CA SER A 16 -7.12 -2.41 -18.90
C SER A 16 -8.32 -1.46 -18.92
N ASP A 17 -9.54 -2.00 -18.84
CA ASP A 17 -10.77 -1.21 -18.93
C ASP A 17 -10.96 -0.36 -17.66
N ARG A 18 -10.70 -0.97 -16.51
CA ARG A 18 -10.72 -0.28 -15.22
C ARG A 18 -9.59 0.74 -15.13
N ALA A 19 -8.39 0.42 -15.61
CA ALA A 19 -7.27 1.35 -15.67
C ALA A 19 -7.61 2.60 -16.49
N ALA A 20 -8.22 2.45 -17.67
CA ALA A 20 -8.64 3.57 -18.51
C ALA A 20 -9.67 4.46 -17.81
N LYS A 21 -10.64 3.86 -17.11
CA LYS A 21 -11.64 4.61 -16.30
C LYS A 21 -10.99 5.38 -15.16
N LEU A 22 -10.05 4.76 -14.43
CA LEU A 22 -9.34 5.41 -13.33
C LEU A 22 -8.45 6.56 -13.82
N LYS A 23 -7.71 6.37 -14.93
CA LYS A 23 -6.89 7.44 -15.54
C LYS A 23 -7.71 8.67 -15.91
N ARG A 24 -8.88 8.49 -16.53
CA ARG A 24 -9.79 9.60 -16.86
C ARG A 24 -10.28 10.35 -15.61
N ARG A 25 -10.60 9.64 -14.53
CA ARG A 25 -11.04 10.25 -13.27
C ARG A 25 -9.91 10.97 -12.55
N ALA A 26 -8.71 10.39 -12.55
CA ALA A 26 -7.54 10.95 -11.90
C ALA A 26 -7.02 12.23 -12.57
N ALA A 27 -7.36 12.48 -13.84
CA ALA A 27 -6.94 13.66 -14.58
C ALA A 27 -7.35 15.00 -13.94
N VAL A 28 -8.39 15.00 -13.09
CA VAL A 28 -8.86 16.20 -12.37
C VAL A 28 -8.48 16.21 -10.89
N TRP A 29 -7.73 15.21 -10.41
CA TRP A 29 -7.34 15.11 -9.01
C TRP A 29 -6.01 15.81 -8.75
N PRO A 30 -5.82 16.34 -7.54
CA PRO A 30 -4.51 16.76 -7.08
C PRO A 30 -3.52 15.62 -7.26
N SER A 31 -2.38 15.94 -7.87
CA SER A 31 -1.34 14.97 -8.19
C SER A 31 -0.11 15.25 -7.33
N TRP A 32 0.57 14.18 -6.94
CA TRP A 32 1.79 14.21 -6.15
C TRP A 32 2.90 13.48 -6.90
N ASN A 33 4.04 14.15 -7.08
CA ASN A 33 5.22 13.54 -7.69
C ASN A 33 5.95 12.72 -6.63
N LEU A 34 5.91 11.40 -6.77
CA LEU A 34 6.51 10.49 -5.81
C LEU A 34 8.04 10.59 -5.82
N THR A 35 8.64 10.54 -4.63
CA THR A 35 10.07 10.32 -4.51
C THR A 35 10.43 8.90 -4.94
N ARG A 36 11.72 8.63 -5.21
CA ARG A 36 12.18 7.29 -5.57
C ARG A 36 11.79 6.23 -4.53
N ARG A 37 11.87 6.59 -3.25
CA ARG A 37 11.49 5.66 -2.16
C ARG A 37 10.00 5.35 -2.18
N GLN A 38 9.17 6.38 -2.28
CA GLN A 38 7.71 6.25 -2.34
C GLN A 38 7.26 5.44 -3.56
N LEU A 39 7.95 5.60 -4.70
CA LEU A 39 7.68 4.81 -5.90
C LEU A 39 7.94 3.31 -5.66
N CYS A 40 9.07 2.95 -5.04
CA CYS A 40 9.35 1.55 -4.70
C CYS A 40 8.32 0.96 -3.74
N ASP A 41 7.90 1.72 -2.72
CA ASP A 41 6.87 1.27 -1.78
C ASP A 41 5.51 1.10 -2.49
N LEU A 42 5.17 1.98 -3.44
CA LEU A 42 3.97 1.85 -4.29
C LEU A 42 4.03 0.61 -5.21
N GLU A 43 5.19 0.31 -5.80
CA GLU A 43 5.38 -0.89 -6.63
C GLU A 43 5.18 -2.18 -5.82
N LEU A 44 5.70 -2.22 -4.59
CA LEU A 44 5.52 -3.36 -3.68
C LEU A 44 4.06 -3.52 -3.21
N LEU A 45 3.34 -2.42 -3.02
CA LEU A 45 1.88 -2.46 -2.81
C LEU A 45 1.16 -2.97 -4.07
N ALA A 46 1.56 -2.51 -5.26
CA ALA A 46 0.88 -2.84 -6.51
C ALA A 46 0.98 -4.34 -6.86
N CYS A 47 2.17 -4.93 -6.73
CA CYS A 47 2.42 -6.34 -7.03
C CYS A 47 2.03 -7.30 -5.88
N GLY A 48 1.74 -6.76 -4.69
CA GLY A 48 1.38 -7.54 -3.51
C GLY A 48 2.54 -8.04 -2.67
N GLY A 49 3.76 -7.54 -2.92
CA GLY A 49 4.93 -7.77 -2.05
C GLY A 49 4.70 -7.30 -0.61
N PHE A 50 3.80 -6.34 -0.39
CA PHE A 50 3.39 -5.88 0.93
C PHE A 50 2.08 -6.48 1.46
N SER A 51 1.64 -7.63 0.95
CA SER A 51 0.49 -8.33 1.54
C SER A 51 0.69 -8.50 3.06
N PRO A 52 -0.33 -8.19 3.89
CA PRO A 52 -1.74 -7.95 3.56
C PRO A 52 -2.14 -6.49 3.28
N LEU A 53 -1.19 -5.56 3.18
CA LEU A 53 -1.49 -4.13 3.00
C LEU A 53 -2.22 -3.87 1.68
N ARG A 54 -3.18 -2.93 1.73
CA ARG A 54 -4.00 -2.49 0.59
C ARG A 54 -3.75 -1.02 0.21
N SER A 55 -3.03 -0.31 1.06
CA SER A 55 -2.72 1.11 0.95
C SER A 55 -1.49 1.42 1.80
N PHE A 56 -1.00 2.66 1.73
CA PHE A 56 -0.15 3.21 2.79
C PHE A 56 -0.88 3.17 4.14
N LEU A 57 -0.11 3.09 5.23
CA LEU A 57 -0.66 2.98 6.57
C LEU A 57 -1.40 4.26 6.96
N GLY A 58 -2.60 4.08 7.52
CA GLY A 58 -3.29 5.14 8.25
C GLY A 58 -2.69 5.35 9.64
N ARG A 59 -3.21 6.35 10.37
CA ARG A 59 -2.72 6.71 11.71
C ARG A 59 -2.72 5.52 12.68
N ASP A 60 -3.80 4.76 12.75
CA ASP A 60 -3.96 3.69 13.74
C ASP A 60 -2.99 2.54 13.48
N ASP A 61 -2.85 2.11 12.22
CA ASP A 61 -1.87 1.10 11.83
C ASP A 61 -0.44 1.59 12.04
N TYR A 62 -0.16 2.87 11.74
CA TYR A 62 1.16 3.45 11.96
C TYR A 62 1.54 3.42 13.45
N LEU A 63 0.65 3.87 14.33
CA LEU A 63 0.88 3.88 15.78
C LEU A 63 1.06 2.46 16.31
N ALA A 64 0.19 1.53 15.91
CA ALA A 64 0.30 0.12 16.30
C ALA A 64 1.63 -0.51 15.85
N VAL A 65 2.10 -0.19 14.64
CA VAL A 65 3.38 -0.69 14.11
C VAL A 65 4.55 -0.12 14.92
N CYS A 66 4.54 1.17 15.24
CA CYS A 66 5.58 1.80 16.04
C CYS A 66 5.62 1.24 17.47
N GLU A 67 4.48 0.96 18.09
CA GLU A 67 4.39 0.49 19.47
C GLU A 67 4.64 -1.02 19.62
N SER A 68 4.11 -1.82 18.68
CA SER A 68 4.00 -3.27 18.85
C SER A 68 4.47 -4.09 17.65
N GLN A 69 5.00 -3.43 16.61
CA GLN A 69 5.42 -4.07 15.35
C GLN A 69 4.29 -4.88 14.70
N ARG A 70 3.05 -4.42 14.88
CA ARG A 70 1.84 -5.05 14.36
C ARG A 70 0.89 -4.01 13.81
N LEU A 71 0.13 -4.37 12.80
CA LEU A 71 -1.01 -3.58 12.34
C LEU A 71 -2.09 -3.53 13.43
N ALA A 72 -3.05 -2.61 13.31
CA ALA A 72 -4.14 -2.46 14.28
C ALA A 72 -5.00 -3.74 14.40
N ASN A 73 -4.99 -4.59 13.37
CA ASN A 73 -5.65 -5.89 13.36
C ASN A 73 -4.81 -7.04 13.99
N GLY A 74 -3.65 -6.74 14.58
CA GLY A 74 -2.75 -7.69 15.23
C GLY A 74 -1.77 -8.42 14.30
N THR A 75 -1.85 -8.21 12.99
CA THR A 75 -0.94 -8.84 12.02
C THR A 75 0.48 -8.32 12.20
N LEU A 76 1.47 -9.21 12.26
CA LEU A 76 2.89 -8.83 12.36
C LEU A 76 3.31 -7.96 11.17
N TRP A 77 3.84 -6.79 11.46
CA TRP A 77 4.32 -5.84 10.46
C TRP A 77 5.32 -4.85 11.10
N PRO A 78 6.64 -5.07 10.95
CA PRO A 78 7.63 -4.35 11.75
C PRO A 78 8.08 -3.01 11.16
N ILE A 79 7.72 -2.68 9.91
CA ILE A 79 8.22 -1.49 9.20
C ILE A 79 7.05 -0.61 8.76
N PRO A 80 6.98 0.66 9.19
CA PRO A 80 5.92 1.56 8.75
C PRO A 80 6.06 1.88 7.25
N VAL A 81 4.97 1.73 6.50
CA VAL A 81 4.88 2.06 5.07
C VAL A 81 3.95 3.25 4.91
N ILE A 82 4.53 4.45 4.83
CA ILE A 82 3.78 5.71 4.80
C ILE A 82 4.05 6.48 3.51
N LEU A 83 3.12 7.37 3.15
CA LEU A 83 3.31 8.37 2.11
C LEU A 83 3.49 9.72 2.80
N ASP A 84 4.74 10.14 2.97
CA ASP A 84 5.09 11.46 3.46
C ASP A 84 4.90 12.53 2.37
N VAL A 85 4.24 13.62 2.74
CA VAL A 85 4.06 14.81 1.89
C VAL A 85 4.50 16.04 2.69
N PRO A 86 5.07 17.08 2.05
CA PRO A 86 5.53 18.30 2.72
C PRO A 86 4.43 19.07 3.45
#